data_AF-A0A0D3L1N0-F1
#
_entry.id   AF-A0A0D3L1N0-F1
#
_cell.length_a   1.000
_cell.length_b   1.000
_cell.length_c   1.000
_cell.angle_alpha   90.00
_cell.angle_beta   90.00
_cell.angle_gamma   90.00
#
_symmetry.space_group_name_H-M   'P 1'
#
loop_
_entity.id
_entity.type
_entity.pdbx_description
1 polymer ?
#
loop_
_entity_poly.entity_id
_entity_poly.type
_entity_poly.pdbx_seq_one_letter_code
_entity_poly.pdbx_strand_id
1 'polypeptide(L)'
;MFLMSAVLMAAAQRQGGPMYEFALGYYPLFRGLFLICFFCSCYGIVLFLWKRHDVDYRSVLGVPQQHNYHSIVTLSFLAMSFVFGCFALYVLSLTDHLTPYKHAWPAIAAGTSLLFLIFPFDWMPEWRDARQRAALCRSLARGTFLSPFLVPELSDTILTDVLCSMPKLFLDLLRTGCLYATGEAYEIEYDEERARAVGMSDTCTNEGSRLYFACKVLLSLGPFAFRLAQCQRQLALGGEVRHVFNSLKYGCAISVVALSLLSDSDLFKCDGVFVAWLAMSVISTLYCSWWDLYMDWGFPVGARALGVSQYLGETAVADPLDGRLFPRRSFQVGALANTVARAGWAVYISPDQRILQQHVVLLLGCVELLRRAQWCAFRVEWAVVSQLRARVPLDTSSCSLPSAQPSPHAEAVRMAPAGVHPGGGGAATVAAASSLLGKSHSG
;
A
#
# COMPACT_ATOMS: atom_id res chain seq x y z
N MET A 1 4.92 14.42 -18.34
CA MET A 1 5.16 15.42 -17.28
C MET A 1 6.64 15.52 -16.87
N PHE A 2 7.31 14.44 -16.43
CA PHE A 2 8.73 14.50 -15.97
C PHE A 2 9.71 15.08 -17.01
N LEU A 3 9.70 14.59 -18.26
CA LEU A 3 10.61 15.12 -19.29
C LEU A 3 10.38 16.61 -19.55
N MET A 4 9.10 17.00 -19.67
CA MET A 4 8.71 18.39 -19.84
C MET A 4 9.14 19.24 -18.64
N SER A 5 8.97 18.76 -17.41
CA SER A 5 9.41 19.49 -16.23
C SER A 5 10.93 19.58 -16.09
N ALA A 6 11.67 18.54 -16.45
CA ALA A 6 13.13 18.57 -16.48
C ALA A 6 13.64 19.63 -17.47
N VAL A 7 13.08 19.67 -18.68
CA VAL A 7 13.41 20.68 -19.69
C VAL A 7 13.05 22.09 -19.22
N LEU A 8 11.84 22.28 -18.67
CA LEU A 8 11.39 23.58 -18.17
C LEU A 8 12.25 24.08 -17.00
N MET A 9 12.63 23.21 -16.07
CA MET A 9 13.48 23.57 -14.93
C MET A 9 14.90 23.91 -15.37
N ALA A 10 15.45 23.17 -16.35
CA ALA A 10 16.75 23.48 -16.94
C ALA A 10 16.73 24.82 -17.70
N ALA A 11 15.62 25.16 -18.37
CA ALA A 11 15.43 26.45 -19.01
C ALA A 11 15.26 27.59 -17.96
N ALA A 12 14.47 27.36 -16.91
CA ALA A 12 14.26 28.30 -15.81
C ALA A 12 15.57 28.70 -15.11
N GLN A 13 16.45 27.73 -14.85
CA GLN A 13 17.76 27.97 -14.24
C GLN A 13 18.69 28.82 -15.12
N ARG A 14 18.52 28.81 -16.44
CA ARG A 14 19.38 29.53 -17.38
C ARG A 14 18.91 30.96 -17.67
N GLN A 15 17.61 31.21 -17.64
CA GLN A 15 17.02 32.44 -18.16
C GLN A 15 16.49 33.40 -17.08
N GLY A 16 16.27 32.96 -15.84
CA GLY A 16 15.47 33.75 -14.88
C GLY A 16 14.05 33.97 -15.40
N GLY A 17 13.24 34.82 -14.75
CA GLY A 17 11.93 35.21 -15.29
C GLY A 17 10.72 34.37 -14.84
N PRO A 18 9.58 34.42 -15.58
CA PRO A 18 8.30 33.74 -15.26
C PRO A 18 8.42 32.22 -15.08
N MET A 19 9.45 31.61 -15.67
CA MET A 19 9.76 30.18 -15.56
C MET A 19 10.31 29.80 -14.16
N TYR A 20 10.86 30.76 -13.42
CA TYR A 20 11.25 30.58 -12.02
C TYR A 20 10.02 30.59 -11.09
N GLU A 21 9.05 31.47 -11.36
CA GLU A 21 7.72 31.49 -10.70
C GLU A 21 6.96 30.18 -10.93
N PHE A 22 7.02 29.63 -12.15
CA PHE A 22 6.47 28.30 -12.49
C PHE A 22 7.02 27.19 -11.58
N ALA A 23 8.33 27.18 -11.34
CA ALA A 23 8.99 26.14 -10.56
C ALA A 23 8.62 26.18 -9.07
N LEU A 24 8.39 27.37 -8.53
CA LEU A 24 8.12 27.59 -7.11
C LEU A 24 6.62 27.68 -6.77
N GLY A 25 5.77 28.09 -7.72
CA GLY A 25 4.32 28.30 -7.54
C GLY A 25 3.48 27.05 -7.83
N TYR A 26 3.02 26.90 -9.08
CA TYR A 26 2.00 25.89 -9.43
C TYR A 26 2.55 24.51 -9.80
N TYR A 27 3.85 24.36 -10.03
CA TYR A 27 4.41 23.04 -10.32
C TYR A 27 4.13 22.00 -9.21
N PRO A 28 4.32 22.31 -7.90
CA PRO A 28 3.87 21.46 -6.79
C PRO A 28 2.41 20.98 -6.90
N LEU A 29 1.47 21.84 -7.33
CA LEU A 29 0.07 21.48 -7.53
C LEU A 29 -0.06 20.35 -8.56
N PHE A 30 0.49 20.56 -9.76
CA PHE A 30 0.42 19.56 -10.83
C PHE A 30 1.17 18.27 -10.46
N ARG A 31 2.30 18.38 -9.74
CA ARG A 31 3.00 17.22 -9.18
C ARG A 31 2.08 16.42 -8.26
N GLY A 32 1.46 17.06 -7.28
CA GLY A 32 0.57 16.41 -6.32
C GLY A 32 -0.58 15.67 -7.01
N LEU A 33 -1.31 16.37 -7.90
CA LEU A 33 -2.42 15.78 -8.66
C LEU A 33 -1.99 14.61 -9.55
N PHE A 34 -0.86 14.76 -10.24
CA PHE A 34 -0.30 13.69 -11.06
C PHE A 34 0.05 12.47 -10.23
N LEU A 35 0.71 12.64 -9.07
CA LEU A 35 1.11 11.53 -8.20
C LEU A 35 -0.10 10.74 -7.67
N ILE A 36 -1.23 11.41 -7.35
CA ILE A 36 -2.48 10.75 -7.01
C ILE A 36 -2.94 9.85 -8.16
N CYS A 37 -3.08 10.43 -9.36
CA CYS A 37 -3.55 9.71 -10.54
C CYS A 37 -2.62 8.54 -10.88
N PHE A 38 -1.30 8.77 -10.80
CA PHE A 38 -0.27 7.78 -11.05
C PHE A 38 -0.37 6.60 -10.07
N PHE A 39 -0.56 6.84 -8.77
CA PHE A 39 -0.76 5.77 -7.82
C PHE A 39 -2.05 4.99 -8.11
N CYS A 40 -3.15 5.65 -8.46
CA CYS A 40 -4.38 4.97 -8.86
C CYS A 40 -4.17 4.07 -10.08
N SER A 41 -3.39 4.50 -11.08
CA SER A 41 -3.01 3.65 -12.22
C SER A 41 -2.17 2.45 -11.78
N CYS A 42 -1.19 2.66 -10.90
CA CYS A 42 -0.39 1.56 -10.34
C CYS A 42 -1.26 0.57 -9.57
N TYR A 43 -2.22 1.05 -8.77
CA TYR A 43 -3.17 0.21 -8.06
C TYR A 43 -4.08 -0.57 -9.03
N GLY A 44 -4.52 0.05 -10.12
CA GLY A 44 -5.22 -0.63 -11.21
C GLY A 44 -4.41 -1.78 -11.81
N ILE A 45 -3.10 -1.58 -12.05
CA ILE A 45 -2.19 -2.65 -12.50
C ILE A 45 -2.09 -3.75 -11.43
N VAL A 46 -2.02 -3.42 -10.15
CA VAL A 46 -1.99 -4.39 -9.06
C VAL A 46 -3.27 -5.24 -9.02
N LEU A 47 -4.44 -4.63 -9.21
CA LEU A 47 -5.72 -5.34 -9.34
C LEU A 47 -5.70 -6.32 -10.52
N PHE A 48 -5.12 -5.91 -11.66
CA PHE A 48 -4.94 -6.79 -12.82
C PHE A 48 -4.02 -7.97 -12.49
N LEU A 49 -2.90 -7.72 -11.81
CA LEU A 49 -1.96 -8.77 -11.40
C LEU A 49 -2.61 -9.77 -10.44
N TRP A 50 -3.35 -9.30 -9.43
CA TRP A 50 -4.09 -10.20 -8.54
C TRP A 50 -5.10 -11.05 -9.31
N LYS A 51 -5.86 -10.45 -10.23
CA LYS A 51 -6.80 -11.21 -11.08
C LYS A 51 -6.07 -12.23 -11.96
N ARG A 52 -4.92 -11.87 -12.53
CA ARG A 52 -4.15 -12.72 -13.45
C ARG A 52 -3.53 -13.94 -12.78
N HIS A 53 -3.21 -13.82 -11.49
CA HIS A 53 -2.57 -14.84 -10.65
C HIS A 53 -3.55 -15.47 -9.64
N ASP A 54 -4.86 -15.32 -9.87
CA ASP A 54 -5.92 -15.91 -9.04
C ASP A 54 -5.80 -15.59 -7.53
N VAL A 55 -5.27 -14.40 -7.21
CA VAL A 55 -5.25 -13.87 -5.85
C VAL A 55 -6.64 -13.37 -5.50
N ASP A 56 -7.30 -14.00 -4.52
CA ASP A 56 -8.62 -13.57 -4.04
C ASP A 56 -8.53 -12.32 -3.15
N TYR A 57 -8.17 -11.19 -3.77
CA TYR A 57 -8.07 -9.89 -3.10
C TYR A 57 -9.43 -9.39 -2.61
N ARG A 58 -10.54 -9.90 -3.16
CA ARG A 58 -11.89 -9.40 -2.88
C ARG A 58 -12.36 -9.81 -1.49
N SER A 59 -12.15 -11.08 -1.13
CA SER A 59 -12.49 -11.57 0.21
C SER A 59 -11.65 -10.91 1.29
N VAL A 60 -10.34 -10.80 1.06
CA VAL A 60 -9.41 -10.25 2.07
C VAL A 60 -9.56 -8.74 2.25
N LEU A 61 -9.83 -7.99 1.17
CA LEU A 61 -10.03 -6.54 1.26
C LEU A 61 -11.50 -6.13 1.53
N GLY A 62 -12.45 -7.06 1.47
CA GLY A 62 -13.88 -6.76 1.63
C GLY A 62 -14.45 -5.89 0.50
N VAL A 63 -13.93 -6.01 -0.73
CA VAL A 63 -14.35 -5.17 -1.87
C VAL A 63 -15.32 -5.89 -2.80
N PRO A 64 -16.32 -5.18 -3.37
CA PRO A 64 -17.38 -5.81 -4.15
C PRO A 64 -16.92 -6.24 -5.55
N GLN A 65 -17.72 -7.12 -6.19
CA GLN A 65 -17.81 -7.42 -7.64
C GLN A 65 -17.17 -6.39 -8.59
N GLN A 66 -17.70 -5.17 -8.47
CA GLN A 66 -17.48 -4.06 -9.38
C GLN A 66 -16.12 -3.39 -9.19
N HIS A 67 -15.41 -3.68 -8.09
CA HIS A 67 -14.05 -3.19 -7.83
C HIS A 67 -13.03 -3.98 -8.67
N ASN A 68 -12.73 -3.48 -9.86
CA ASN A 68 -11.93 -4.17 -10.87
C ASN A 68 -10.92 -3.23 -11.54
N TYR A 69 -9.90 -3.80 -12.18
CA TYR A 69 -8.82 -3.02 -12.78
C TYR A 69 -9.28 -2.11 -13.93
N HIS A 70 -10.29 -2.53 -14.73
CA HIS A 70 -10.78 -1.74 -15.86
C HIS A 70 -11.25 -0.35 -15.43
N SER A 71 -12.10 -0.26 -14.40
CA SER A 71 -12.62 1.02 -13.92
C SER A 71 -11.50 1.91 -13.39
N ILE A 72 -10.65 1.37 -12.51
CA ILE A 72 -9.58 2.12 -11.86
C ILE A 72 -8.53 2.61 -12.86
N VAL A 73 -8.09 1.76 -13.80
CA VAL A 73 -7.09 2.14 -14.82
C VAL A 73 -7.66 3.19 -15.77
N THR A 74 -8.88 2.98 -16.28
CA THR A 74 -9.52 3.92 -17.22
C THR A 74 -9.65 5.30 -16.59
N LEU A 75 -10.17 5.34 -15.37
CA LEU A 75 -10.44 6.56 -14.64
C LEU A 75 -9.17 7.32 -14.24
N SER A 76 -8.19 6.60 -13.73
CA SER A 76 -6.90 7.19 -13.37
C SER A 76 -6.15 7.71 -14.58
N PHE A 77 -6.22 7.02 -15.73
CA PHE A 77 -5.59 7.48 -16.96
C PHE A 77 -6.30 8.71 -17.56
N LEU A 78 -7.64 8.75 -17.53
CA LEU A 78 -8.41 9.92 -17.94
C LEU A 78 -8.09 11.14 -17.06
N ALA A 79 -8.09 10.96 -15.74
CA ALA A 79 -7.73 12.02 -14.79
C ALA A 79 -6.28 12.50 -14.99
N MET A 80 -5.34 11.56 -15.16
CA MET A 80 -3.93 11.89 -15.42
C MET A 80 -3.76 12.66 -16.74
N SER A 81 -4.46 12.25 -17.79
CA SER A 81 -4.42 12.92 -19.10
C SER A 81 -5.01 14.32 -19.03
N PHE A 82 -6.10 14.50 -18.29
CA PHE A 82 -6.71 15.81 -18.04
C PHE A 82 -5.75 16.74 -17.27
N VAL A 83 -5.19 16.26 -16.15
CA VAL A 83 -4.19 17.01 -15.36
C VAL A 83 -2.99 17.40 -16.22
N PHE A 84 -2.50 16.48 -17.07
CA PHE A 84 -1.40 16.77 -17.98
C PHE A 84 -1.79 17.78 -19.08
N GLY A 85 -3.02 17.73 -19.58
CA GLY A 85 -3.55 18.73 -20.52
C GLY A 85 -3.59 20.13 -19.91
N CYS A 86 -4.15 20.27 -18.70
CA CYS A 86 -4.13 21.53 -17.95
C CYS A 86 -2.71 22.02 -17.68
N PHE A 87 -1.79 21.11 -17.34
CA PHE A 87 -0.37 21.44 -17.15
C PHE A 87 0.28 21.98 -18.44
N ALA A 88 0.04 21.33 -19.58
CA ALA A 88 0.57 21.77 -20.86
C ALA A 88 0.02 23.14 -21.26
N LEU A 89 -1.28 23.38 -21.08
CA LEU A 89 -1.92 24.66 -21.36
C LEU A 89 -1.43 25.77 -20.41
N TYR A 90 -1.19 25.44 -19.14
CA TYR A 90 -0.56 26.36 -18.21
C TYR A 90 0.83 26.77 -18.68
N VAL A 91 1.67 25.81 -19.07
CA VAL A 91 3.02 26.11 -19.59
C VAL A 91 2.96 26.97 -20.85
N LEU A 92 2.07 26.65 -21.80
CA LEU A 92 1.88 27.47 -23.01
C LEU A 92 1.40 28.89 -22.67
N SER A 93 0.54 29.05 -21.66
CA SER A 93 0.09 30.37 -21.21
C SER A 93 1.21 31.22 -20.59
N LEU A 94 2.26 30.59 -20.07
CA LEU A 94 3.45 31.27 -19.57
C LEU A 94 4.42 31.68 -20.69
N THR A 95 4.47 30.91 -21.78
CA THR A 95 5.44 31.16 -22.87
C THR A 95 4.91 32.07 -23.97
N ASP A 96 3.61 32.02 -24.30
CA ASP A 96 3.09 32.65 -25.53
C ASP A 96 2.07 33.79 -25.31
N HIS A 97 1.92 34.35 -24.11
CA HIS A 97 0.88 35.37 -23.80
C HIS A 97 -0.56 35.00 -24.26
N LEU A 98 -0.81 33.72 -24.58
CA LEU A 98 -2.04 33.25 -25.25
C LEU A 98 -3.31 33.50 -24.44
N THR A 99 -3.19 33.60 -23.12
CA THR A 99 -4.33 33.85 -22.23
C THR A 99 -3.95 34.79 -21.09
N PRO A 100 -4.73 35.85 -20.81
CA PRO A 100 -4.50 36.72 -19.66
C PRO A 100 -4.73 36.02 -18.30
N TYR A 101 -5.37 34.84 -18.31
CA TYR A 101 -5.74 34.08 -17.10
C TYR A 101 -4.90 32.80 -16.90
N LYS A 102 -3.57 32.92 -16.86
CA LYS A 102 -2.63 31.78 -16.63
C LYS A 102 -3.01 30.91 -15.42
N HIS A 103 -3.60 31.53 -14.39
CA HIS A 103 -4.00 30.91 -13.12
C HIS A 103 -5.26 30.03 -13.18
N ALA A 104 -6.01 30.10 -14.28
CA ALA A 104 -7.22 29.31 -14.46
C ALA A 104 -6.91 27.81 -14.62
N TRP A 105 -5.84 27.47 -15.35
CA TRP A 105 -5.51 26.07 -15.64
C TRP A 105 -5.19 25.22 -14.39
N PRO A 106 -4.34 25.69 -13.44
CA PRO A 106 -4.12 24.95 -12.20
C PRO A 106 -5.39 24.86 -11.34
N ALA A 107 -6.24 25.91 -11.33
CA ALA A 107 -7.49 25.91 -10.59
C ALA A 107 -8.50 24.91 -11.16
N ILE A 108 -8.63 24.86 -12.49
CA ILE A 108 -9.45 23.88 -13.21
C ILE A 108 -8.94 22.47 -12.92
N ALA A 109 -7.62 22.23 -12.99
CA ALA A 109 -7.04 20.93 -12.68
C ALA A 109 -7.38 20.47 -11.25
N ALA A 110 -7.19 21.35 -10.27
CA ALA A 110 -7.49 21.05 -8.86
C ALA A 110 -8.99 20.87 -8.61
N GLY A 111 -9.83 21.79 -9.10
CA GLY A 111 -11.28 21.77 -8.93
C GLY A 111 -11.92 20.54 -9.56
N THR A 112 -11.56 20.19 -10.80
CA THR A 112 -12.08 18.99 -11.47
C THR A 112 -11.58 17.72 -10.79
N SER A 113 -10.32 17.67 -10.33
CA SER A 113 -9.81 16.50 -9.60
C SER A 113 -10.54 16.30 -8.26
N LEU A 114 -10.80 17.38 -7.53
CA LEU A 114 -11.57 17.33 -6.29
C LEU A 114 -13.01 16.89 -6.56
N LEU A 115 -13.67 17.50 -7.55
CA LEU A 115 -15.02 17.13 -7.99
C LEU A 115 -15.06 15.64 -8.31
N PHE A 116 -14.12 15.15 -9.10
CA PHE A 116 -14.02 13.74 -9.47
C PHE A 116 -13.99 12.80 -8.25
N LEU A 117 -13.26 13.17 -7.18
CA LEU A 117 -13.11 12.40 -5.95
C LEU A 117 -14.31 12.45 -5.00
N ILE A 118 -15.03 13.58 -4.95
CA ILE A 118 -16.11 13.78 -3.95
C ILE A 118 -17.51 13.71 -4.56
N PHE A 119 -17.64 13.67 -5.89
CA PHE A 119 -18.94 13.70 -6.54
C PHE A 119 -19.79 12.51 -6.09
N PRO A 120 -21.07 12.71 -5.70
CA PRO A 120 -21.88 11.65 -5.12
C PRO A 120 -22.57 10.75 -6.16
N PHE A 121 -22.49 11.07 -7.46
CA PHE A 121 -23.17 10.32 -8.54
C PHE A 121 -22.20 9.51 -9.40
N ASP A 122 -22.66 8.41 -9.98
CA ASP A 122 -21.84 7.55 -10.84
C ASP A 122 -21.40 8.29 -12.11
N TRP A 123 -20.09 8.39 -12.34
CA TRP A 123 -19.53 8.77 -13.64
C TRP A 123 -19.59 7.61 -14.62
N MET A 124 -19.46 6.38 -14.12
CA MET A 124 -19.52 5.15 -14.89
C MET A 124 -20.47 4.16 -14.20
N PRO A 125 -21.78 4.23 -14.49
CA PRO A 125 -22.82 3.45 -13.80
C PRO A 125 -22.58 1.93 -13.82
N GLU A 126 -21.95 1.41 -14.87
CA GLU A 126 -21.55 -0.01 -14.99
C GLU A 126 -20.71 -0.49 -13.79
N TRP A 127 -19.87 0.40 -13.23
CA TRP A 127 -18.94 0.09 -12.16
C TRP A 127 -19.41 0.56 -10.78
N ARG A 128 -20.57 1.25 -10.69
CA ARG A 128 -21.09 1.82 -9.43
C ARG A 128 -20.03 2.64 -8.69
N ASP A 129 -19.33 3.49 -9.42
CA ASP A 129 -18.15 4.23 -8.95
C ASP A 129 -18.45 5.18 -7.79
N ALA A 130 -19.68 5.70 -7.64
CA ALA A 130 -20.10 6.45 -6.46
C ALA A 130 -20.01 5.61 -5.18
N ARG A 131 -20.43 4.34 -5.24
CA ARG A 131 -20.31 3.42 -4.11
C ARG A 131 -18.85 3.10 -3.80
N GLN A 132 -17.99 3.01 -4.82
CA GLN A 132 -16.56 2.80 -4.63
C GLN A 132 -15.89 4.02 -3.99
N ARG A 133 -16.21 5.24 -4.42
CA ARG A 133 -15.74 6.48 -3.77
C ARG A 133 -16.22 6.58 -2.33
N ALA A 134 -17.49 6.29 -2.06
CA ALA A 134 -18.01 6.27 -0.70
C ALA A 134 -17.30 5.20 0.17
N ALA A 135 -16.95 4.04 -0.40
CA ALA A 135 -16.17 3.01 0.28
C ALA A 135 -14.73 3.47 0.57
N LEU A 136 -14.07 4.13 -0.39
CA LEU A 136 -12.76 4.74 -0.19
C LEU A 136 -12.80 5.78 0.94
N CYS A 137 -13.76 6.70 0.93
CA CYS A 137 -13.93 7.69 1.99
C CYS A 137 -14.18 7.05 3.36
N ARG A 138 -14.97 5.96 3.40
CA ARG A 138 -15.21 5.20 4.64
C ARG A 138 -13.92 4.55 5.15
N SER A 139 -13.15 3.89 4.29
CA SER A 139 -11.87 3.27 4.66
C SER A 139 -10.83 4.31 5.07
N LEU A 140 -10.81 5.48 4.43
CA LEU A 140 -9.98 6.61 4.85
C LEU A 140 -10.36 7.03 6.28
N ALA A 141 -11.64 7.33 6.53
CA ALA A 141 -12.10 7.76 7.84
C ALA A 141 -11.86 6.71 8.94
N ARG A 142 -12.10 5.43 8.63
CA ARG A 142 -11.83 4.31 9.53
C ARG A 142 -10.34 4.13 9.83
N GLY A 143 -9.52 4.18 8.80
CA GLY A 143 -8.08 3.99 8.91
C GLY A 143 -7.35 5.16 9.56
N THR A 144 -7.87 6.38 9.44
CA THR A 144 -7.26 7.58 10.00
C THR A 144 -7.95 8.02 11.30
N PHE A 145 -9.05 8.74 11.20
CA PHE A 145 -9.68 9.45 12.32
C PHE A 145 -10.33 8.52 13.35
N LEU A 146 -10.85 7.38 12.92
CA LEU A 146 -11.51 6.42 13.80
C LEU A 146 -10.59 5.27 14.23
N SER A 147 -9.33 5.30 13.81
CA SER A 147 -8.38 4.21 14.02
C SER A 147 -8.04 3.90 15.49
N PRO A 148 -8.10 4.85 16.44
CA PRO A 148 -7.95 4.53 17.86
C PRO A 148 -9.13 3.72 18.41
N PHE A 149 -10.32 3.84 17.80
CA PHE A 149 -11.57 3.29 18.33
C PHE A 149 -11.96 1.96 17.67
N LEU A 150 -11.64 1.79 16.40
CA LEU A 150 -12.05 0.64 15.58
C LEU A 150 -10.95 -0.40 15.44
N VAL A 151 -11.34 -1.66 15.24
CA VAL A 151 -10.40 -2.71 14.83
C VAL A 151 -10.06 -2.48 13.36
N PRO A 152 -8.77 -2.26 13.01
CA PRO A 152 -8.40 -1.98 11.63
C PRO A 152 -8.55 -3.24 10.76
N GLU A 153 -9.25 -3.11 9.65
CA GLU A 153 -9.29 -4.14 8.61
C GLU A 153 -8.01 -4.09 7.75
N LEU A 154 -7.77 -5.10 6.92
CA LEU A 154 -6.61 -5.09 6.03
C LEU A 154 -6.69 -3.94 5.01
N SER A 155 -7.88 -3.65 4.50
CA SER A 155 -8.15 -2.52 3.61
C SER A 155 -7.79 -1.18 4.27
N ASP A 156 -8.23 -0.98 5.51
CA ASP A 156 -7.91 0.20 6.33
C ASP A 156 -6.39 0.33 6.52
N THR A 157 -5.70 -0.79 6.77
CA THR A 157 -4.24 -0.85 6.97
C THR A 157 -3.44 -0.56 5.70
N ILE A 158 -3.83 -1.16 4.57
CA ILE A 158 -3.15 -0.94 3.29
C ILE A 158 -3.29 0.52 2.87
N LEU A 159 -4.50 1.07 3.01
CA LEU A 159 -4.77 2.45 2.64
C LEU A 159 -3.94 3.43 3.48
N THR A 160 -3.85 3.25 4.79
CA THR A 160 -3.03 4.11 5.65
C THR A 160 -1.53 3.95 5.39
N ASP A 161 -1.07 2.75 5.04
CA ASP A 161 0.32 2.54 4.58
C ASP A 161 0.61 3.23 3.25
N VAL A 162 -0.38 3.33 2.35
CA VAL A 162 -0.28 4.15 1.13
C VAL A 162 -0.15 5.64 1.48
N LEU A 163 -0.93 6.14 2.46
CA LEU A 163 -0.80 7.54 2.90
C LEU A 163 0.58 7.84 3.49
N CYS A 164 1.25 6.87 4.11
CA CYS A 164 2.64 7.01 4.60
C CYS A 164 3.67 7.23 3.49
N SER A 165 3.32 6.91 2.24
CA SER A 165 4.13 7.16 1.04
C SER A 165 3.83 8.52 0.39
N MET A 166 2.83 9.26 0.89
CA MET A 166 2.34 10.53 0.35
C MET A 166 2.57 11.82 1.19
N PRO A 167 3.39 11.89 2.27
CA PRO A 167 3.55 13.13 3.05
C PRO A 167 3.86 14.37 2.22
N LYS A 168 4.79 14.27 1.26
CA LYS A 168 5.17 15.41 0.40
C LYS A 168 4.06 15.84 -0.56
N LEU A 169 3.24 14.89 -1.03
CA LEU A 169 2.04 15.20 -1.82
C LEU A 169 1.05 16.01 -0.98
N PHE A 170 0.86 15.66 0.30
CA PHE A 170 0.01 16.47 1.18
C PHE A 170 0.57 17.87 1.41
N LEU A 171 1.89 18.03 1.49
CA LEU A 171 2.52 19.35 1.59
C LEU A 171 2.35 20.17 0.31
N ASP A 172 2.36 19.55 -0.87
CA ASP A 172 2.06 20.22 -2.14
C ASP A 172 0.60 20.70 -2.20
N LEU A 173 -0.33 19.90 -1.70
CA LEU A 173 -1.74 20.29 -1.58
C LEU A 173 -1.95 21.40 -0.54
N LEU A 174 -1.24 21.34 0.59
CA LEU A 174 -1.26 22.41 1.60
C LEU A 174 -0.74 23.73 1.02
N ARG A 175 0.39 23.70 0.31
CA ARG A 175 0.94 24.87 -0.37
C ARG A 175 -0.03 25.41 -1.41
N THR A 176 -0.63 24.53 -2.20
CA THR A 176 -1.67 24.88 -3.17
C THR A 176 -2.84 25.61 -2.51
N GLY A 177 -3.42 25.03 -1.45
CA GLY A 177 -4.54 25.64 -0.74
C GLY A 177 -4.18 27.00 -0.16
N CYS A 178 -2.96 27.16 0.36
CA CYS A 178 -2.49 28.43 0.88
C CYS A 178 -2.34 29.51 -0.20
N LEU A 179 -1.76 29.18 -1.37
CA LEU A 179 -1.60 30.12 -2.49
C LEU A 179 -2.96 30.68 -2.96
N TYR A 180 -3.98 29.82 -3.06
CA TYR A 180 -5.32 30.26 -3.44
C TYR A 180 -6.02 31.05 -2.34
N ALA A 181 -5.83 30.68 -1.06
CA ALA A 181 -6.47 31.35 0.07
C ALA A 181 -5.90 32.75 0.35
N THR A 182 -4.60 32.96 0.14
CA THR A 182 -3.91 34.25 0.32
C THR A 182 -4.13 35.21 -0.85
N GLY A 183 -4.60 34.68 -1.99
CA GLY A 183 -4.80 35.46 -3.20
C GLY A 183 -3.54 35.61 -4.06
N GLU A 184 -2.38 35.11 -3.59
CA GLU A 184 -1.13 35.07 -4.37
C GLU A 184 -1.32 34.32 -5.69
N ALA A 185 -2.22 33.34 -5.72
CA ALA A 185 -2.57 32.62 -6.93
C ALA A 185 -3.32 33.44 -8.00
N TYR A 186 -3.67 34.70 -7.75
CA TYR A 186 -4.38 35.57 -8.71
C TYR A 186 -3.54 36.75 -9.19
N GLU A 187 -2.28 36.87 -8.76
CA GLU A 187 -1.42 37.99 -9.11
C GLU A 187 -0.87 37.85 -10.52
N ILE A 188 -1.17 38.82 -11.39
CA ILE A 188 -1.02 38.69 -12.85
C ILE A 188 0.38 39.14 -13.31
N GLU A 189 0.99 40.12 -12.64
CA GLU A 189 2.29 40.69 -13.02
C GLU A 189 3.46 39.94 -12.39
N TYR A 190 4.44 39.59 -13.24
CA TYR A 190 5.72 39.06 -12.80
C TYR A 190 6.57 40.21 -12.27
N ASP A 191 6.91 40.14 -10.98
CA ASP A 191 7.84 41.06 -10.33
C ASP A 191 9.09 40.27 -9.90
N GLU A 192 10.25 40.60 -10.49
CA GLU A 192 11.53 39.94 -10.18
C GLU A 192 11.96 40.13 -8.71
N GLU A 193 11.74 41.32 -8.15
CA GLU A 193 12.11 41.62 -6.77
C GLU A 193 11.23 40.81 -5.82
N ARG A 194 9.94 40.71 -6.13
CA ARG A 194 9.02 39.86 -5.39
C ARG A 194 9.28 38.37 -5.60
N ALA A 195 9.61 37.89 -6.78
CA ALA A 195 9.94 36.48 -7.02
C ALA A 195 11.21 36.05 -6.26
N ARG A 196 12.20 36.95 -6.14
CA ARG A 196 13.36 36.77 -5.25
C ARG A 196 12.95 36.81 -3.78
N ALA A 197 12.01 37.69 -3.40
CA ALA A 197 11.47 37.77 -2.05
C ALA A 197 10.57 36.58 -1.66
N VAL A 198 9.78 35.99 -2.57
CA VAL A 198 8.96 34.77 -2.38
C VAL A 198 9.83 33.56 -2.13
N GLY A 199 11.04 33.51 -2.70
CA GLY A 199 12.06 32.52 -2.32
C GLY A 199 12.58 32.68 -0.88
N MET A 200 12.32 33.83 -0.25
CA MET A 200 12.85 34.25 1.06
C MET A 200 11.77 34.44 2.14
N SER A 201 10.51 34.73 1.78
CA SER A 201 9.38 35.06 2.65
C SER A 201 8.05 34.90 1.89
N ASP A 202 7.68 33.67 1.53
CA ASP A 202 6.35 33.34 1.01
C ASP A 202 5.34 33.46 2.17
N THR A 203 4.17 34.09 2.00
CA THR A 203 3.13 34.16 3.05
C THR A 203 2.72 32.75 3.50
N CYS A 204 2.84 31.78 2.59
CA CYS A 204 2.61 30.37 2.83
C CYS A 204 3.81 29.61 3.38
N THR A 205 5.01 30.18 3.44
CA THR A 205 6.17 29.56 4.12
C THR A 205 6.67 30.36 5.31
N ASN A 206 6.16 31.57 5.55
CA ASN A 206 6.51 32.39 6.69
C ASN A 206 6.14 31.64 7.97
N GLU A 207 7.16 31.40 8.80
CA GLU A 207 7.06 30.73 10.11
C GLU A 207 6.08 31.43 11.07
N GLY A 208 5.63 32.66 10.74
CA GLY A 208 4.62 33.40 11.50
C GLY A 208 3.21 32.80 11.48
N SER A 209 2.84 32.03 10.45
CA SER A 209 1.51 31.39 10.40
C SER A 209 1.50 30.09 11.20
N ARG A 210 1.15 30.20 12.49
CA ARG A 210 0.98 29.05 13.40
C ARG A 210 0.05 27.97 12.83
N LEU A 211 -0.97 28.37 12.07
CA LEU A 211 -1.90 27.45 11.42
C LEU A 211 -1.22 26.65 10.29
N TYR A 212 -0.48 27.32 9.40
CA TYR A 212 0.22 26.65 8.31
C TYR A 212 1.25 25.66 8.86
N PHE A 213 2.04 26.08 9.85
CA PHE A 213 3.01 25.21 10.51
C PHE A 213 2.33 23.99 11.15
N ALA A 214 1.23 24.20 11.88
CA ALA A 214 0.46 23.10 12.46
C ALA A 214 -0.06 22.13 11.39
N CYS A 215 -0.61 22.64 10.28
CA CYS A 215 -1.04 21.80 9.15
C CYS A 215 0.13 21.05 8.50
N LYS A 216 1.29 21.69 8.32
CA LYS A 216 2.52 21.05 7.79
C LYS A 216 2.94 19.87 8.69
N VAL A 217 2.97 20.07 10.00
CA VAL A 217 3.31 19.03 10.98
C VAL A 217 2.27 17.90 10.93
N LEU A 218 0.97 18.23 10.97
CA LEU A 218 -0.12 17.26 10.95
C LEU A 218 -0.12 16.42 9.67
N LEU A 219 0.07 17.02 8.50
CA LEU A 219 0.08 16.31 7.22
C LEU A 219 1.36 15.48 7.02
N SER A 220 2.47 15.89 7.62
CA SER A 220 3.74 15.15 7.54
C SER A 220 3.75 13.92 8.48
N LEU A 221 3.30 14.10 9.73
CA LEU A 221 3.33 13.05 10.77
C LEU A 221 2.05 12.22 10.82
N GLY A 222 0.91 12.79 10.43
CA GLY A 222 -0.42 12.20 10.56
C GLY A 222 -0.52 10.77 10.01
N PRO A 223 -0.10 10.49 8.76
CA PRO A 223 -0.16 9.14 8.21
C PRO A 223 0.51 8.08 9.09
N PHE A 224 1.70 8.39 9.62
CA PHE A 224 2.46 7.48 10.48
C PHE A 224 1.83 7.37 11.88
N ALA A 225 1.30 8.48 12.41
CA ALA A 225 0.58 8.49 13.68
C ALA A 225 -0.69 7.62 13.62
N PHE A 226 -1.44 7.66 12.51
CA PHE A 226 -2.59 6.79 12.30
C PHE A 226 -2.19 5.32 12.25
N ARG A 227 -1.09 4.97 11.57
CA ARG A 227 -0.57 3.59 11.59
C ARG A 227 -0.14 3.15 12.98
N LEU A 228 0.54 4.02 13.73
CA LEU A 228 0.90 3.75 15.12
C LEU A 228 -0.34 3.47 15.98
N ALA A 229 -1.38 4.32 15.88
CA ALA A 229 -2.64 4.13 16.60
C ALA A 229 -3.32 2.80 16.24
N GLN A 230 -3.35 2.42 14.95
CA GLN A 230 -3.85 1.13 14.51
C GLN A 230 -3.07 -0.04 15.14
N CYS A 231 -1.75 0.03 15.19
CA CYS A 231 -0.91 -1.01 15.78
C CYS A 231 -1.15 -1.13 17.29
N GLN A 232 -1.24 0.00 18.00
CA GLN A 232 -1.53 0.04 19.43
C GLN A 232 -2.93 -0.50 19.73
N ARG A 233 -3.92 -0.20 18.88
CA ARG A 233 -5.27 -0.73 19.01
C ARG A 233 -5.31 -2.25 18.86
N GLN A 234 -4.58 -2.81 17.89
CA GLN A 234 -4.45 -4.26 17.72
C GLN A 234 -3.72 -4.90 18.91
N LEU A 235 -2.68 -4.25 19.43
CA LEU A 235 -1.97 -4.71 20.63
C LEU A 235 -2.89 -4.74 21.86
N ALA A 236 -3.70 -3.69 22.07
CA ALA A 236 -4.61 -3.60 23.20
C ALA A 236 -5.72 -4.67 23.19
N LEU A 237 -6.08 -5.18 22.01
CA LEU A 237 -7.15 -6.17 21.85
C LEU A 237 -6.63 -7.62 21.80
N GLY A 238 -5.54 -7.86 21.08
CA GLY A 238 -5.02 -9.22 20.83
C GLY A 238 -3.78 -9.59 21.66
N GLY A 239 -3.06 -8.61 22.19
CA GLY A 239 -1.82 -8.84 22.96
C GLY A 239 -0.64 -9.42 22.16
N GLU A 240 -0.75 -9.54 20.83
CA GLU A 240 0.30 -10.16 20.03
C GLU A 240 1.57 -9.28 19.96
N VAL A 241 2.72 -9.88 20.28
CA VAL A 241 4.04 -9.22 20.29
C VAL A 241 4.38 -8.59 18.93
N ARG A 242 3.90 -9.17 17.83
CA ARG A 242 4.04 -8.59 16.48
C ARG A 242 3.59 -7.12 16.42
N HIS A 243 2.51 -6.75 17.12
CA HIS A 243 2.01 -5.37 17.11
C HIS A 243 2.89 -4.39 17.89
N VAL A 244 3.67 -4.88 18.87
CA VAL A 244 4.71 -4.08 19.55
C VAL A 244 5.80 -3.69 18.56
N PHE A 245 6.34 -4.67 17.84
CA PHE A 245 7.37 -4.42 16.83
C PHE A 245 6.84 -3.52 15.70
N ASN A 246 5.61 -3.73 15.25
CA ASN A 246 5.01 -2.85 14.24
C ASN A 246 4.83 -1.41 14.75
N SER A 247 4.46 -1.24 16.02
CA SER A 247 4.38 0.09 16.66
C SER A 247 5.74 0.77 16.70
N LEU A 248 6.81 0.03 17.08
CA LEU A 248 8.18 0.54 17.06
C LEU A 248 8.61 0.99 15.66
N LYS A 249 8.22 0.24 14.62
CA LYS A 249 8.51 0.59 13.21
C LYS A 249 7.96 1.96 12.85
N TYR A 250 6.68 2.23 13.16
CA TYR A 250 6.08 3.53 12.91
C TYR A 250 6.62 4.61 13.86
N GLY A 251 7.01 4.26 15.07
CA GLY A 251 7.76 5.15 15.98
C GLY A 251 9.05 5.65 15.34
N CYS A 252 9.88 4.76 14.78
CA CYS A 252 11.10 5.15 14.05
C CYS A 252 10.79 6.06 12.85
N ALA A 253 9.74 5.76 12.07
CA ALA A 253 9.33 6.61 10.95
C ALA A 253 8.88 8.01 11.40
N ILE A 254 8.12 8.11 12.50
CA ILE A 254 7.73 9.38 13.13
C ILE A 254 8.97 10.16 13.55
N SER A 255 9.96 9.51 14.19
CA SER A 255 11.20 10.17 14.59
C SER A 255 11.96 10.75 13.40
N VAL A 256 12.05 10.02 12.28
CA VAL A 256 12.70 10.53 11.05
C VAL A 256 12.00 11.78 10.53
N VAL A 257 10.67 11.74 10.39
CA VAL A 257 9.91 12.89 9.88
C VAL A 257 9.97 14.08 10.85
N ALA A 258 9.87 13.82 12.16
CA ALA A 258 9.97 14.87 13.17
C ALA A 258 11.35 15.55 13.17
N LEU A 259 12.44 14.76 13.12
CA LEU A 259 13.80 15.28 13.02
C LEU A 259 14.02 16.04 11.70
N SER A 260 13.38 15.62 10.61
CA SER A 260 13.42 16.37 9.35
C SER A 260 12.75 17.74 9.49
N LEU A 261 11.58 17.81 10.13
CA LEU A 261 10.87 19.07 10.36
C LEU A 261 11.65 20.01 11.30
N LEU A 262 12.33 19.46 12.31
CA LEU A 262 13.18 20.23 13.23
C LEU A 262 14.43 20.75 12.55
N SER A 263 15.09 19.92 11.73
CA SER A 263 16.27 20.32 10.95
C SER A 263 15.97 21.42 9.93
N ASP A 264 14.72 21.50 9.45
CA ASP A 264 14.23 22.54 8.54
C ASP A 264 13.89 23.87 9.23
N SER A 265 13.71 23.86 10.55
CA SER A 265 13.31 25.05 11.30
C SER A 265 14.52 25.90 11.68
N ASP A 266 14.45 27.21 11.47
CA ASP A 266 15.54 28.12 11.82
C ASP A 266 15.78 28.18 13.34
N LEU A 267 14.77 27.83 14.14
CA LEU A 267 14.81 27.74 15.60
C LEU A 267 15.68 26.60 16.14
N PHE A 268 15.83 25.49 15.39
CA PHE A 268 16.51 24.27 15.85
C PHE A 268 17.61 23.80 14.91
N LYS A 269 18.08 24.68 14.02
CA LYS A 269 19.11 24.38 13.04
C LYS A 269 20.46 24.16 13.74
N CYS A 270 20.82 22.90 13.97
CA CYS A 270 22.15 22.51 14.43
C CYS A 270 22.59 21.21 13.76
N ASP A 271 23.91 21.05 13.58
CA ASP A 271 24.50 19.86 12.96
C ASP A 271 24.11 18.57 13.69
N GLY A 272 23.90 18.63 15.01
CA GLY A 272 23.46 17.50 15.82
C GLY A 272 22.08 16.95 15.42
N VAL A 273 21.12 17.81 15.07
CA VAL A 273 19.78 17.39 14.63
C VAL A 273 19.86 16.71 13.27
N PHE A 274 20.70 17.21 12.36
CA PHE A 274 20.93 16.58 11.07
C PHE A 274 21.59 15.20 11.20
N VAL A 275 22.61 15.07 12.05
CA VAL A 275 23.26 13.78 12.33
C VAL A 275 22.28 12.79 12.96
N ALA A 276 21.44 13.25 13.91
CA ALA A 276 20.39 12.43 14.50
C ALA A 276 19.35 11.99 13.46
N TRP A 277 18.93 12.89 12.57
CA TRP A 277 18.04 12.59 11.45
C TRP A 277 18.64 11.53 10.54
N LEU A 278 19.91 11.66 10.16
CA LEU A 278 20.60 10.72 9.29
C LEU A 278 20.70 9.34 9.94
N ALA A 279 21.12 9.27 11.20
CA ALA A 279 21.20 8.02 11.96
C ALA A 279 19.82 7.34 12.05
N MET A 280 18.79 8.08 12.42
CA MET A 280 17.42 7.56 12.49
C MET A 280 16.87 7.15 11.13
N SER A 281 17.26 7.85 10.05
CA SER A 281 16.86 7.51 8.68
C SER A 281 17.43 6.16 8.25
N VAL A 282 18.71 5.89 8.57
CA VAL A 282 19.35 4.59 8.32
C VAL A 282 18.66 3.50 9.12
N ILE A 283 18.46 3.69 10.42
CA ILE A 283 17.78 2.72 11.30
C ILE A 283 16.38 2.39 10.79
N SER A 284 15.57 3.43 10.52
CA SER A 284 14.20 3.28 10.06
C SER A 284 14.13 2.60 8.67
N THR A 285 15.05 2.94 7.75
CA THR A 285 15.13 2.33 6.43
C THR A 285 15.44 0.84 6.51
N LEU A 286 16.43 0.45 7.31
CA LEU A 286 16.80 -0.96 7.50
C LEU A 286 15.68 -1.73 8.18
N TYR A 287 15.12 -1.18 9.27
CA TYR A 287 14.06 -1.85 10.02
C TYR A 287 12.78 -2.03 9.18
N CYS A 288 12.35 -0.99 8.47
CA CYS A 288 11.19 -1.10 7.60
C CYS A 288 11.42 -2.04 6.40
N SER A 289 12.63 -2.04 5.82
CA SER A 289 12.96 -2.96 4.73
C SER A 289 12.90 -4.41 5.19
N TRP A 290 13.43 -4.69 6.38
CA TRP A 290 13.30 -5.99 7.02
C TRP A 290 11.81 -6.35 7.24
N TRP A 291 11.03 -5.42 7.80
CA TRP A 291 9.60 -5.64 8.05
C TRP A 291 8.83 -5.98 6.78
N ASP A 292 9.03 -5.21 5.70
CA ASP A 292 8.35 -5.41 4.42
C ASP A 292 8.58 -6.83 3.87
N LEU A 293 9.83 -7.30 3.89
CA LEU A 293 10.21 -8.61 3.36
C LEU A 293 9.67 -9.75 4.23
N TYR A 294 9.97 -9.70 5.51
CA TYR A 294 9.77 -10.84 6.40
C TYR A 294 8.35 -10.90 6.97
N MET A 295 7.80 -9.76 7.40
CA MET A 295 6.51 -9.72 8.09
C MET A 295 5.34 -9.51 7.14
N ASP A 296 5.51 -8.64 6.15
CA ASP A 296 4.43 -8.26 5.24
C ASP A 296 4.35 -9.17 4.00
N TRP A 297 5.49 -9.62 3.46
CA TRP A 297 5.53 -10.51 2.29
C TRP A 297 5.75 -11.99 2.64
N GLY A 298 6.00 -12.30 3.91
CA GLY A 298 6.13 -13.67 4.39
C GLY A 298 7.38 -14.37 3.89
N PHE A 299 8.48 -13.65 3.66
CA PHE A 299 9.78 -14.30 3.55
C PHE A 299 10.12 -14.99 4.87
N PRO A 300 10.79 -16.15 4.83
CA PRO A 300 11.15 -16.88 6.03
C PRO A 300 12.11 -15.99 6.79
N VAL A 301 11.81 -15.72 8.03
CA VAL A 301 12.64 -14.86 8.81
C VAL A 301 13.91 -15.64 9.13
N GLY A 302 15.05 -14.96 9.03
CA GLY A 302 16.22 -15.37 9.80
C GLY A 302 15.95 -15.35 11.32
N ALA A 303 14.72 -15.12 11.80
CA ALA A 303 14.34 -15.09 13.21
C ALA A 303 14.48 -16.45 13.88
N ARG A 304 14.60 -17.55 13.11
CA ARG A 304 15.14 -18.80 13.63
C ARG A 304 16.56 -18.64 14.17
N ALA A 305 17.43 -17.91 13.47
CA ALA A 305 18.79 -17.62 13.93
C ALA A 305 18.83 -16.60 15.08
N LEU A 306 17.80 -15.74 15.21
CA LEU A 306 17.69 -14.75 16.28
C LEU A 306 16.80 -15.18 17.46
N GLY A 307 16.23 -16.40 17.43
CA GLY A 307 15.35 -16.93 18.49
C GLY A 307 13.99 -16.24 18.64
N VAL A 308 13.57 -15.37 17.72
CA VAL A 308 12.33 -14.57 17.84
C VAL A 308 11.15 -15.15 17.05
N SER A 309 11.39 -16.23 16.30
CA SER A 309 10.43 -16.89 15.38
C SER A 309 9.08 -17.22 16.05
N GLN A 310 9.10 -17.72 17.29
CA GLN A 310 7.90 -18.07 18.06
C GLN A 310 7.05 -16.85 18.43
N TYR A 311 7.66 -15.69 18.66
CA TYR A 311 6.97 -14.46 19.05
C TYR A 311 6.40 -13.68 17.83
N LEU A 312 6.89 -13.99 16.64
CA LEU A 312 6.46 -13.36 15.39
C LEU A 312 5.40 -14.18 14.63
N GLY A 313 5.00 -15.35 15.16
CA GLY A 313 3.96 -16.21 14.59
C GLY A 313 4.40 -16.99 13.35
N GLU A 314 5.69 -17.34 13.27
CA GLU A 314 6.25 -18.01 12.08
C GLU A 314 5.92 -19.52 12.08
N THR A 315 5.35 -20.01 10.98
CA THR A 315 5.12 -21.44 10.76
C THR A 315 6.30 -22.04 9.98
N ALA A 316 6.82 -23.16 10.46
CA ALA A 316 7.99 -23.83 9.89
C ALA A 316 7.67 -24.48 8.53
N VAL A 317 7.81 -23.73 7.43
CA VAL A 317 7.71 -24.28 6.07
C VAL A 317 9.10 -24.55 5.51
N ALA A 318 9.29 -25.71 4.87
CA ALA A 318 10.56 -26.17 4.32
C ALA A 318 11.04 -25.40 3.07
N ASP A 319 10.11 -24.93 2.21
CA ASP A 319 10.40 -23.98 1.14
C ASP A 319 9.54 -22.70 1.31
N PRO A 320 10.17 -21.54 1.55
CA PRO A 320 9.47 -20.28 1.78
C PRO A 320 8.61 -19.77 0.61
N LEU A 321 8.92 -20.20 -0.60
CA LEU A 321 8.20 -19.79 -1.81
C LEU A 321 7.22 -20.85 -2.31
N ASP A 322 7.05 -21.94 -1.55
CA ASP A 322 6.07 -22.96 -1.89
C ASP A 322 4.63 -22.48 -1.60
N GLY A 323 3.71 -22.77 -2.52
CA GLY A 323 2.33 -22.28 -2.48
C GLY A 323 2.17 -20.77 -2.69
N ARG A 324 3.17 -20.07 -3.23
CA ARG A 324 3.03 -18.66 -3.67
C ARG A 324 2.31 -18.58 -5.02
N LEU A 325 1.51 -17.53 -5.19
CA LEU A 325 0.71 -17.31 -6.40
C LEU A 325 1.50 -16.52 -7.46
N PHE A 326 2.40 -15.63 -7.00
CA PHE A 326 3.34 -14.97 -7.90
C PHE A 326 4.58 -15.83 -8.20
N PRO A 327 5.19 -15.67 -9.39
CA PRO A 327 6.43 -16.38 -9.73
C PRO A 327 7.59 -16.02 -8.78
N ARG A 328 8.48 -16.98 -8.51
CA ARG A 328 9.67 -16.79 -7.64
C ARG A 328 10.53 -15.59 -8.03
N ARG A 329 10.71 -15.35 -9.33
CA ARG A 329 11.50 -14.22 -9.86
C ARG A 329 10.92 -12.86 -9.42
N SER A 330 9.59 -12.75 -9.32
CA SER A 330 8.93 -11.51 -8.88
C SER A 330 9.33 -11.13 -7.46
N PHE A 331 9.50 -12.11 -6.58
CA PHE A 331 9.95 -11.89 -5.20
C PHE A 331 11.41 -11.46 -5.12
N GLN A 332 12.29 -12.05 -5.93
CA GLN A 332 13.72 -11.70 -5.96
C GLN A 332 13.91 -10.26 -6.45
N VAL A 333 13.30 -9.92 -7.59
CA VAL A 333 13.34 -8.57 -8.16
C VAL A 333 12.65 -7.58 -7.23
N GLY A 334 11.50 -7.95 -6.69
CA GLY A 334 10.73 -7.12 -5.75
C GLY A 334 11.51 -6.81 -4.47
N ALA A 335 12.23 -7.78 -3.91
CA ALA A 335 13.03 -7.57 -2.71
C ALA A 335 14.15 -6.56 -2.96
N LEU A 336 14.93 -6.74 -4.02
CA LEU A 336 15.97 -5.80 -4.42
C LEU A 336 15.41 -4.40 -4.68
N ALA A 337 14.33 -4.32 -5.46
CA ALA A 337 13.68 -3.05 -5.79
C ALA A 337 13.15 -2.33 -4.54
N ASN A 338 12.59 -3.06 -3.57
CA ASN A 338 12.10 -2.46 -2.33
C ASN A 338 13.23 -1.87 -1.51
N THR A 339 14.33 -2.61 -1.31
CA THR A 339 15.48 -2.13 -0.52
C THR A 339 16.11 -0.88 -1.15
N VAL A 340 16.29 -0.86 -2.47
CA VAL A 340 16.86 0.31 -3.17
C VAL A 340 15.90 1.50 -3.14
N ALA A 341 14.61 1.29 -3.45
CA ALA A 341 13.63 2.36 -3.47
C ALA A 341 13.35 2.94 -2.07
N ARG A 342 13.52 2.16 -1.00
CA ARG A 342 13.36 2.63 0.39
C ARG A 342 14.38 3.71 0.75
N ALA A 343 15.62 3.60 0.25
CA ALA A 343 16.61 4.67 0.40
C ALA A 343 16.13 5.97 -0.29
N GLY A 344 15.45 5.84 -1.43
CA GLY A 344 14.80 6.94 -2.13
C GLY A 344 13.73 7.64 -1.29
N TRP A 345 12.97 6.92 -0.46
CA TRP A 345 12.00 7.52 0.47
C TRP A 345 12.70 8.42 1.51
N ALA A 346 13.82 7.99 2.09
CA ALA A 346 14.56 8.81 3.06
C ALA A 346 15.06 10.12 2.41
N VAL A 347 15.52 10.07 1.16
CA VAL A 347 15.88 11.26 0.38
C VAL A 347 14.64 12.10 0.06
N TYR A 348 13.51 11.47 -0.25
CA TYR A 348 12.24 12.13 -0.56
C TYR A 348 11.68 12.95 0.62
N ILE A 349 12.02 12.58 1.87
CA ILE A 349 11.62 13.29 3.08
C ILE A 349 12.78 14.00 3.80
N SER A 350 13.91 14.23 3.12
CA SER A 350 15.08 14.83 3.75
C SER A 350 14.89 16.30 4.14
N PRO A 351 15.65 16.80 5.14
CA PRO A 351 15.76 18.23 5.42
C PRO A 351 16.24 19.00 4.18
N ASP A 352 15.80 20.26 4.10
CA ASP A 352 16.20 21.30 3.15
C ASP A 352 16.23 20.85 1.68
N GLN A 353 15.07 20.44 1.17
CA GLN A 353 14.90 20.09 -0.24
C GLN A 353 14.92 21.28 -1.20
N ARG A 354 15.26 22.49 -0.74
CA ARG A 354 15.45 23.65 -1.63
C ARG A 354 16.54 23.37 -2.68
N ILE A 355 17.48 22.48 -2.36
CA ILE A 355 18.56 22.03 -3.24
C ILE A 355 18.07 21.01 -4.28
N LEU A 356 17.03 20.22 -3.97
CA LEU A 356 16.53 19.19 -4.86
C LEU A 356 15.60 19.80 -5.91
N GLN A 357 15.99 19.67 -7.17
CA GLN A 357 15.18 20.17 -8.28
C GLN A 357 13.77 19.53 -8.25
N GLN A 358 12.74 20.32 -8.54
CA GLN A 358 11.34 19.88 -8.39
C GLN A 358 10.99 18.63 -9.23
N HIS A 359 11.69 18.42 -10.36
CA HIS A 359 11.56 17.21 -11.18
C HIS A 359 12.17 15.96 -10.52
N VAL A 360 13.22 16.10 -9.71
CA VAL A 360 13.79 15.01 -8.90
C VAL A 360 12.81 14.59 -7.81
N VAL A 361 12.15 15.56 -7.16
CA VAL A 361 11.09 15.26 -6.17
C VAL A 361 9.94 14.48 -6.82
N LEU A 362 9.55 14.86 -8.05
CA LEU A 362 8.55 14.09 -8.82
C LEU A 362 9.03 12.66 -9.09
N LEU A 363 10.28 12.47 -9.52
CA LEU A 363 10.84 11.14 -9.80
C LEU A 363 10.87 10.27 -8.53
N LEU A 364 11.36 10.80 -7.42
CA LEU A 364 11.38 10.10 -6.13
C LEU A 364 9.96 9.75 -5.66
N GLY A 365 9.00 10.65 -5.84
CA GLY A 365 7.59 10.37 -5.57
C GLY A 365 7.05 9.23 -6.44
N CYS A 366 7.38 9.18 -7.73
CA CYS A 366 6.98 8.08 -8.61
C CYS A 366 7.61 6.74 -8.16
N VAL A 367 8.90 6.74 -7.83
CA VAL A 367 9.61 5.55 -7.33
C VAL A 367 8.98 5.03 -6.04
N GLU A 368 8.68 5.92 -5.09
CA GLU A 368 8.05 5.56 -3.82
C GLU A 368 6.63 4.99 -4.01
N LEU A 369 5.84 5.58 -4.91
CA LEU A 369 4.49 5.08 -5.22
C LEU A 369 4.50 3.75 -5.96
N LEU A 370 5.46 3.53 -6.88
CA LEU A 370 5.68 2.22 -7.52
C LEU A 370 6.09 1.16 -6.48
N ARG A 371 7.03 1.50 -5.60
CA ARG A 371 7.45 0.63 -4.50
C ARG A 371 6.26 0.26 -3.61
N ARG A 372 5.40 1.23 -3.26
CA ARG A 372 4.21 0.99 -2.47
C ARG A 372 3.19 0.10 -3.20
N ALA A 373 2.97 0.31 -4.50
CA ALA A 373 2.10 -0.55 -5.30
C ALA A 373 2.62 -2.00 -5.35
N GLN A 374 3.93 -2.18 -5.53
CA GLN A 374 4.59 -3.48 -5.42
C GLN A 374 4.40 -4.12 -4.04
N TRP A 375 4.59 -3.34 -2.96
CA TRP A 375 4.34 -3.81 -1.60
C TRP A 375 2.89 -4.26 -1.41
N CYS A 376 1.91 -3.51 -1.92
CA CYS A 376 0.50 -3.91 -1.88
C CYS A 376 0.29 -5.27 -2.54
N ALA A 377 0.86 -5.47 -3.74
CA ALA A 377 0.72 -6.70 -4.51
C ALA A 377 1.10 -7.93 -3.67
N PHE A 378 2.31 -7.93 -3.09
CA PHE A 378 2.81 -9.03 -2.28
C PHE A 378 2.13 -9.13 -0.90
N ARG A 379 1.76 -8.00 -0.28
CA ARG A 379 1.10 -7.99 1.03
C ARG A 379 -0.27 -8.69 1.00
N VAL A 380 -1.07 -8.44 -0.03
CA VAL A 380 -2.40 -9.04 -0.19
C VAL A 380 -2.29 -10.50 -0.58
N GLU A 381 -1.38 -10.84 -1.49
CA GLU A 381 -1.10 -12.23 -1.83
C GLU A 381 -0.66 -13.03 -0.59
N TRP A 382 0.22 -12.46 0.24
CA TRP A 382 0.60 -13.08 1.51
C TRP A 382 -0.58 -13.26 2.47
N ALA A 383 -1.50 -12.29 2.55
CA ALA A 383 -2.70 -12.42 3.36
C ALA A 383 -3.60 -13.57 2.88
N VAL A 384 -3.79 -13.72 1.57
CA VAL A 384 -4.54 -14.85 0.97
C VAL A 384 -3.84 -16.18 1.29
N VAL A 385 -2.54 -16.28 1.03
CA VAL A 385 -1.75 -17.50 1.27
C VAL A 385 -1.77 -17.90 2.75
N SER A 386 -1.65 -16.93 3.65
CA SER A 386 -1.70 -17.18 5.10
C SER A 386 -3.05 -17.74 5.54
N GLN A 387 -4.16 -17.19 5.01
CA GLN A 387 -5.51 -17.70 5.30
C GLN A 387 -5.73 -19.10 4.73
N LEU A 388 -5.23 -19.39 3.52
CA LEU A 388 -5.30 -20.73 2.93
C LEU A 388 -4.52 -21.76 3.75
N ARG A 389 -3.30 -21.41 4.18
CA ARG A 389 -2.47 -22.29 5.03
C ARG A 389 -3.12 -22.55 6.39
N ALA A 390 -3.75 -21.55 7.00
CA ALA A 390 -4.45 -21.71 8.27
C ALA A 390 -5.70 -22.62 8.18
N ARG A 391 -6.29 -22.78 6.99
CA ARG A 391 -7.46 -23.63 6.74
C ARG A 391 -7.12 -25.09 6.47
N VAL A 392 -5.86 -25.41 6.17
CA VAL A 392 -5.40 -26.79 5.99
C VAL A 392 -4.96 -27.30 7.36
N PRO A 393 -5.71 -28.20 8.02
CA PRO A 393 -5.20 -28.86 9.22
C PRO A 393 -3.93 -29.62 8.83
N LEU A 394 -2.89 -29.49 9.66
CA LEU A 394 -1.73 -30.37 9.60
C LEU A 394 -2.19 -31.79 9.91
N ASP A 395 -2.60 -32.54 8.87
CA ASP A 395 -2.86 -33.96 8.98
C ASP A 395 -1.51 -34.69 9.00
N THR A 396 -0.78 -34.49 10.10
CA THR A 396 0.46 -35.21 10.44
C THR A 396 0.34 -35.76 11.85
N SER A 397 -0.71 -36.54 12.09
CA SER A 397 -0.77 -37.47 13.22
C SER A 397 -1.74 -38.63 12.95
N SER A 398 -1.70 -39.22 11.76
CA SER A 398 -2.36 -40.50 11.50
C SER A 398 -1.72 -41.26 10.34
N CYS A 399 -0.40 -41.51 10.44
CA CYS A 399 0.19 -42.65 9.74
C CYS A 399 0.79 -43.63 10.75
N SER A 400 0.01 -43.97 11.79
CA SER A 400 0.09 -45.31 12.36
C SER A 400 -0.56 -46.24 11.34
N LEU A 401 0.26 -47.03 10.65
CA LEU A 401 -0.16 -48.24 9.95
C LEU A 401 -1.24 -48.94 10.79
N PRO A 402 -2.39 -49.36 10.21
CA PRO A 402 -3.30 -50.20 10.95
C PRO A 402 -2.52 -51.45 11.35
N SER A 403 -2.38 -51.65 12.67
CA SER A 403 -1.95 -52.92 13.21
C SER A 403 -2.94 -53.96 12.68
N ALA A 404 -2.43 -54.90 11.91
CA ALA A 404 -3.19 -56.06 11.47
C ALA A 404 -3.67 -56.78 12.73
N GLN A 405 -4.95 -56.60 13.08
CA GLN A 405 -5.61 -57.54 13.96
C GLN A 405 -5.72 -58.87 13.20
N PRO A 406 -5.26 -59.99 13.78
CA PRO A 406 -5.43 -61.28 13.13
C PRO A 406 -6.90 -61.69 13.19
N SER A 407 -7.50 -61.89 12.02
CA SER A 407 -8.81 -62.51 11.87
C SER A 407 -8.79 -63.97 12.35
N PRO A 408 -9.82 -64.44 13.09
CA PRO A 408 -9.82 -65.78 13.67
C PRO A 408 -10.35 -66.79 12.65
N HIS A 409 -9.57 -67.19 11.65
CA HIS A 409 -9.84 -68.38 10.83
C HIS A 409 -8.59 -68.78 10.04
N ALA A 410 -7.69 -69.57 10.64
CA ALA A 410 -6.83 -70.55 9.96
C ALA A 410 -5.84 -71.17 10.97
N GLU A 411 -6.36 -71.93 11.92
CA GLU A 411 -5.54 -72.84 12.71
C GLU A 411 -6.30 -74.16 12.84
N ALA A 412 -5.96 -75.14 12.00
CA ALA A 412 -6.13 -76.58 12.26
C ALA A 412 -5.86 -77.40 10.98
N VAL A 413 -4.58 -77.68 10.68
CA VAL A 413 -4.21 -78.93 10.01
C VAL A 413 -2.92 -79.46 10.66
N ARG A 414 -3.02 -80.66 11.25
CA ARG A 414 -2.01 -81.53 11.90
C ARG A 414 -1.94 -81.46 13.43
N MET A 415 -2.69 -82.33 14.10
CA MET A 415 -2.21 -83.62 14.61
C MET A 415 -3.41 -84.44 15.13
N ALA A 416 -3.48 -85.71 14.75
CA ALA A 416 -4.27 -86.75 15.43
C ALA A 416 -3.41 -87.31 16.61
N PRO A 417 -3.92 -88.15 17.55
CA PRO A 417 -5.17 -88.93 17.50
C PRO A 417 -5.97 -89.07 18.82
N ALA A 418 -7.06 -89.85 18.69
CA ALA A 418 -7.72 -90.71 19.69
C ALA A 418 -8.82 -90.13 20.59
N GLY A 419 -10.04 -90.69 20.46
CA GLY A 419 -11.01 -90.70 21.55
C GLY A 419 -12.51 -90.63 21.20
N VAL A 420 -13.12 -91.75 20.81
CA VAL A 420 -14.44 -92.25 21.31
C VAL A 420 -15.73 -91.39 21.12
N HIS A 421 -16.53 -91.76 20.10
CA HIS A 421 -17.99 -92.12 20.14
C HIS A 421 -19.12 -91.08 20.47
N PRO A 422 -20.42 -91.38 20.17
CA PRO A 422 -21.17 -90.68 19.11
C PRO A 422 -22.50 -90.01 19.54
N GLY A 423 -23.14 -89.28 18.61
CA GLY A 423 -24.59 -88.96 18.66
C GLY A 423 -25.00 -87.93 17.60
N GLY A 424 -25.72 -88.34 16.55
CA GLY A 424 -27.11 -87.94 16.21
C GLY A 424 -27.28 -86.45 15.85
N GLY A 425 -27.89 -85.98 14.77
CA GLY A 425 -28.82 -86.51 13.77
C GLY A 425 -29.63 -85.31 13.23
N GLY A 426 -30.12 -85.38 11.98
CA GLY A 426 -31.12 -84.45 11.39
C GLY A 426 -30.51 -83.26 10.62
N ALA A 427 -30.52 -83.21 9.28
CA ALA A 427 -31.64 -83.07 8.34
C ALA A 427 -32.37 -81.72 8.41
N ALA A 428 -32.22 -80.86 7.38
CA ALA A 428 -33.32 -80.38 6.54
C ALA A 428 -32.90 -79.24 5.60
N THR A 429 -33.22 -79.49 4.33
CA THR A 429 -33.30 -78.70 3.10
C THR A 429 -34.19 -77.44 3.13
N VAL A 430 -34.11 -76.69 2.02
CA VAL A 430 -35.14 -75.87 1.30
C VAL A 430 -34.77 -74.37 1.26
N ALA A 431 -34.22 -73.86 0.14
CA ALA A 431 -34.89 -73.21 -1.02
C ALA A 431 -35.33 -71.76 -0.73
N ALA A 432 -35.45 -70.78 -1.63
CA ALA A 432 -35.12 -70.54 -3.05
C ALA A 432 -35.46 -69.04 -3.34
N ALA A 433 -35.16 -68.61 -4.58
CA ALA A 433 -35.70 -67.45 -5.32
C ALA A 433 -35.17 -66.04 -4.94
N SER A 434 -34.49 -65.26 -5.80
CA SER A 434 -34.67 -64.81 -7.20
C SER A 434 -35.53 -63.54 -7.39
N SER A 435 -35.04 -62.71 -8.33
CA SER A 435 -35.80 -61.75 -9.17
C SER A 435 -35.96 -60.32 -8.59
N LEU A 436 -35.86 -59.18 -9.29
CA LEU A 436 -35.75 -58.82 -10.72
C LEU A 436 -35.60 -57.27 -10.83
N LEU A 437 -34.96 -56.79 -11.92
CA LEU A 437 -35.21 -55.54 -12.70
C LEU A 437 -35.08 -54.15 -12.02
N GLY A 438 -34.59 -53.06 -12.64
CA GLY A 438 -34.30 -52.74 -14.04
C GLY A 438 -34.93 -51.38 -14.44
N LYS A 439 -34.19 -50.56 -15.21
CA LYS A 439 -34.51 -49.26 -15.90
C LYS A 439 -34.25 -47.97 -15.11
N SER A 440 -33.38 -47.03 -15.51
CA SER A 440 -33.18 -46.27 -16.77
C SER A 440 -34.28 -45.23 -17.07
N HIS A 441 -33.98 -43.94 -16.91
CA HIS A 441 -34.22 -42.92 -17.94
C HIS A 441 -33.43 -41.61 -17.70
N SER A 442 -33.01 -41.05 -18.82
CA SER A 442 -32.29 -39.81 -19.11
C SER A 442 -33.10 -38.52 -18.91
N GLY A 443 -32.39 -37.42 -18.70
CA GLY A 443 -32.82 -36.03 -18.86
C GLY A 443 -31.62 -35.10 -18.68
#